data_AF-A0A1Y4M1T9-F1
#
_entry.id   AF-A0A1Y4M1T9-F1
#
_cell.length_a   1.000
_cell.length_b   1.000
_cell.length_c   1.000
_cell.angle_alpha   90.00
_cell.angle_beta   90.00
_cell.angle_gamma   90.00
#
_symmetry.space_group_name_H-M   'P 1'
#
loop_
_entity.id
_entity.type
_entity.pdbx_description
1 polymer ?
#
loop_
_entity_poly.entity_id
_entity_poly.type
_entity_poly.pdbx_seq_one_letter_code
_entity_poly.pdbx_strand_id
1 'polypeptide(L)' 'MMKIIVSKQDNDIVTKFLDDNNETKDFDYILLINLLFSKCCPEIVVDESIDENDKKKIEEMYREICNQANSVKDDTDHD' A
#
# COMPACT_ATOMS: atom_id res chain seq x y z
N MET A 1 -1.02 5.36 -12.73
CA MET A 1 -1.11 5.25 -11.27
C MET A 1 -0.94 3.79 -10.87
N MET A 2 -0.04 3.50 -9.94
CA MET A 2 0.16 2.14 -9.43
C MET A 2 -0.86 1.84 -8.32
N LYS A 3 -1.39 0.62 -8.31
CA LYS A 3 -2.24 0.09 -7.24
C LYS A 3 -1.54 -1.06 -6.51
N ILE A 4 -1.86 -1.26 -5.26
CA ILE A 4 -1.50 -2.44 -4.48
C ILE A 4 -2.73 -3.33 -4.43
N ILE A 5 -2.60 -4.57 -4.89
CA ILE A 5 -3.66 -5.57 -4.83
C ILE A 5 -3.30 -6.58 -3.74
N VAL A 6 -4.22 -6.81 -2.81
CA VAL A 6 -4.10 -7.84 -1.76
C VAL A 6 -5.16 -8.90 -2.00
N SER A 7 -4.74 -10.16 -2.15
CA SER A 7 -5.62 -11.28 -2.50
C SER A 7 -5.23 -12.53 -1.73
N LYS A 8 -6.13 -13.51 -1.65
CA LYS A 8 -5.84 -14.83 -1.07
C LYS A 8 -5.53 -15.84 -2.19
N GLN A 9 -4.38 -16.50 -2.11
CA GLN A 9 -3.99 -17.57 -3.04
C GLN A 9 -3.49 -18.76 -2.21
N ASP A 10 -4.08 -19.94 -2.40
CA ASP A 10 -3.70 -21.16 -1.69
C ASP A 10 -3.64 -21.03 -0.15
N ASN A 11 -4.56 -20.26 0.42
CA ASN A 11 -4.65 -19.84 1.83
C ASN A 11 -3.65 -18.78 2.31
N ASP A 12 -2.73 -18.35 1.46
CA ASP A 12 -1.78 -17.28 1.76
C ASP A 12 -2.29 -15.92 1.29
N ILE A 13 -1.96 -14.87 2.03
CA ILE A 13 -2.19 -13.49 1.60
C ILE A 13 -1.05 -13.09 0.67
N VAL A 14 -1.40 -12.82 -0.58
CA VAL A 14 -0.47 -12.38 -1.62
C VAL A 14 -0.72 -10.91 -1.94
N THR A 15 0.35 -10.12 -1.91
CA THR A 15 0.32 -8.70 -2.27
C THR A 15 1.10 -8.49 -3.57
N LYS A 16 0.53 -7.71 -4.49
CA LYS A 16 1.13 -7.37 -5.78
C LYS A 16 0.92 -5.90 -6.11
N PHE A 17 1.74 -5.38 -7.00
CA PHE A 17 1.47 -4.11 -7.66
C PHE A 17 0.73 -4.34 -8.99
N LEU A 18 -0.21 -3.47 -9.30
CA LEU A 18 -0.87 -3.37 -10.59
C LEU A 18 -0.53 -2.00 -11.20
N ASP A 19 0.02 -2.00 -12.40
CA ASP A 19 0.28 -0.77 -13.13
C ASP A 19 -0.85 -0.40 -14.12
N ASP A 20 -0.69 0.73 -14.81
CA ASP A 20 -1.68 1.25 -15.76
C ASP A 20 -1.89 0.35 -16.99
N ASN A 21 -0.95 -0.57 -17.26
CA ASN A 21 -1.06 -1.52 -18.37
C ASN A 21 -1.78 -2.81 -17.92
N ASN A 22 -2.33 -2.83 -16.70
CA ASN A 22 -2.87 -4.02 -16.03
C ASN A 22 -1.82 -5.14 -15.86
N GLU A 23 -0.53 -4.81 -15.87
CA GLU A 23 0.50 -5.80 -15.55
C GLU A 23 0.65 -5.92 -14.04
N THR A 24 0.68 -7.16 -13.56
CA THR A 24 0.94 -7.45 -12.15
C THR A 24 2.42 -7.69 -11.93
N LYS A 25 2.98 -7.04 -10.91
CA LYS A 25 4.37 -7.19 -10.47
C LYS A 25 4.39 -7.60 -9.01
N ASP A 26 5.43 -8.32 -8.62
CA ASP A 26 5.61 -8.67 -7.21
C ASP A 26 5.73 -7.42 -6.35
N PHE A 27 5.22 -7.52 -5.13
CA PHE A 27 5.30 -6.40 -4.20
C PHE A 27 6.74 -6.18 -3.75
N ASP A 28 7.15 -4.92 -3.78
CA ASP A 28 8.49 -4.46 -3.41
C ASP A 28 8.38 -3.30 -2.41
N TYR A 29 8.90 -3.53 -1.21
CA TYR A 29 8.91 -2.55 -0.13
C TYR A 29 9.74 -1.31 -0.47
N ILE A 30 10.84 -1.46 -1.20
CA ILE A 30 11.69 -0.32 -1.62
C ILE A 30 10.93 0.55 -2.60
N LEU A 31 10.20 -0.07 -3.54
CA LEU A 31 9.36 0.67 -4.48
C LEU A 31 8.22 1.41 -3.76
N LEU A 32 7.54 0.77 -2.80
CA LEU A 32 6.51 1.43 -2.00
C LEU A 32 7.09 2.64 -1.26
N ILE A 33 8.21 2.46 -0.55
CA ILE A 33 8.86 3.54 0.21
C ILE A 33 9.22 4.72 -0.71
N ASN A 34 9.78 4.45 -1.89
CA ASN A 34 10.13 5.49 -2.87
C ASN A 34 8.89 6.25 -3.39
N LEU A 35 7.77 5.55 -3.62
CA LEU A 35 6.50 6.18 -4.02
C LEU A 35 5.98 7.09 -2.91
N LEU A 36 5.99 6.61 -1.67
CA LEU A 36 5.54 7.37 -0.49
C LEU A 36 6.38 8.64 -0.27
N PHE A 37 7.72 8.56 -0.37
CA PHE A 37 8.59 9.74 -0.32
C PHE A 37 8.36 10.73 -1.47
N SER A 38 7.88 10.23 -2.62
CA SER A 38 7.51 11.05 -3.77
C SER A 38 6.09 11.64 -3.66
N LYS A 39 5.45 11.56 -2.47
CA LYS A 39 4.05 11.96 -2.23
C LYS A 39 3.03 11.22 -3.10
N CYS A 40 3.39 10.03 -3.57
CA CYS A 40 2.50 9.15 -4.29
C CYS A 40 2.08 8.04 -3.34
N CYS A 41 0.82 8.06 -2.89
CA CYS A 41 0.23 6.94 -2.15
C CYS A 41 -0.54 6.07 -3.15
N PRO A 42 -0.05 4.86 -3.48
CA PRO A 42 -0.81 3.91 -4.29
C PRO A 42 -2.19 3.65 -3.69
N GLU A 43 -3.17 3.38 -4.55
CA GLU A 43 -4.46 2.87 -4.08
C GLU A 43 -4.27 1.42 -3.61
N ILE A 44 -4.78 1.06 -2.43
CA ILE A 44 -4.85 -0.33 -1.99
C ILE A 44 -6.22 -0.90 -2.33
N VAL A 45 -6.23 -2.09 -2.95
CA VAL A 45 -7.44 -2.83 -3.30
C VAL A 45 -7.32 -4.20 -2.64
N VAL A 46 -8.22 -4.47 -1.69
CA VAL A 46 -8.30 -5.77 -1.01
C VAL A 46 -9.43 -6.58 -1.63
N ASP A 47 -9.07 -7.74 -2.17
CA ASP A 47 -9.97 -8.66 -2.85
C ASP A 47 -11.03 -9.25 -1.89
N GLU A 48 -12.18 -9.64 -2.44
CA GLU A 48 -13.29 -10.23 -1.67
C GLU A 48 -12.95 -11.61 -1.06
N SER A 49 -11.89 -12.26 -1.53
CA SER A 49 -11.37 -13.52 -0.95
C SER A 49 -10.73 -13.34 0.44
N ILE A 50 -10.50 -12.11 0.88
CA ILE A 50 -9.95 -11.79 2.21
C ILE A 50 -11.09 -11.57 3.20
N ASP A 51 -10.97 -12.21 4.37
CA ASP A 51 -11.94 -12.08 5.46
C ASP A 51 -12.08 -10.61 5.91
N GLU A 52 -13.32 -10.15 6.16
CA GLU A 52 -13.66 -8.75 6.45
C GLU A 52 -12.86 -8.15 7.63
N ASN A 53 -12.57 -8.96 8.65
CA ASN A 53 -11.75 -8.53 9.78
C ASN A 53 -10.29 -8.25 9.37
N ASP A 54 -9.73 -9.05 8.48
CA ASP A 54 -8.36 -8.87 8.01
C ASP A 54 -8.28 -7.75 6.99
N LYS A 55 -9.29 -7.60 6.13
CA LYS A 55 -9.45 -6.46 5.24
C LYS A 55 -9.37 -5.13 6.00
N LYS A 56 -10.14 -4.98 7.07
CA LYS A 56 -10.12 -3.76 7.90
C LYS A 56 -8.74 -3.49 8.50
N LYS A 57 -8.05 -4.51 9.01
CA LYS A 57 -6.70 -4.36 9.57
C LYS A 57 -5.69 -3.94 8.50
N ILE A 58 -5.77 -4.53 7.31
CA ILE A 58 -4.88 -4.21 6.19
C ILE A 58 -5.09 -2.76 5.74
N GLU A 59 -6.36 -2.35 5.57
CA GLU A 59 -6.71 -0.97 5.19
C GLU A 59 -6.27 0.05 6.25
N GLU A 60 -6.47 -0.27 7.54
CA GLU A 60 -6.04 0.57 8.66
C GLU A 60 -4.52 0.71 8.72
N MET A 61 -3.79 -0.41 8.66
CA MET A 61 -2.33 -0.41 8.62
C MET A 61 -1.80 0.41 7.45
N TYR A 62 -2.37 0.23 6.24
CA TYR A 62 -1.93 0.96 5.06
C TYR A 62 -2.21 2.47 5.16
N ARG A 63 -3.37 2.84 5.72
CA ARG A 63 -3.72 4.24 5.99
C ARG A 63 -2.72 4.89 6.94
N GLU A 64 -2.32 4.20 8.00
CA GLU A 64 -1.32 4.71 8.94
C GLU A 64 0.04 4.91 8.27
N ILE A 65 0.48 3.98 7.44
CA ILE A 65 1.73 4.10 6.66
C ILE A 65 1.68 5.35 5.76
N CYS A 66 0.57 5.56 5.04
CA CYS A 66 0.40 6.72 4.17
C CYS A 66 0.39 8.03 4.98
N ASN A 67 -0.26 8.04 6.14
CA ASN A 67 -0.28 9.22 7.01
C ASN A 67 1.11 9.56 7.52
N GLN A 68 1.85 8.57 8.04
CA GLN A 68 3.22 8.77 8.52
C GLN A 68 4.14 9.29 7.42
N ALA A 69 4.08 8.70 6.22
CA ALA A 69 4.88 9.17 5.09
C ALA A 69 4.60 10.64 4.72
N ASN A 70 3.36 11.10 4.90
CA ASN A 70 2.97 12.48 4.63
C ASN A 70 3.28 13.44 5.80
N SER A 71 3.36 12.93 7.04
CA SER A 71 3.63 13.74 8.25
C SER A 71 5.10 14.05 8.51
N VAL A 72 6.05 13.36 7.88
CA VAL A 72 7.52 13.52 8.11
C VAL A 72 8.07 14.91 7.72
N LYS A 73 7.24 15.88 7.30
CA LYS A 73 7.68 17.26 6.99
C LYS A 73 7.23 18.34 7.96
N ASP A 74 6.35 18.10 8.92
CA ASP A 74 5.96 19.16 9.86
C ASP A 74 6.99 19.40 10.99
N ASP A 75 8.01 18.54 11.14
CA ASP A 75 9.06 18.67 12.16
C ASP A 75 10.41 19.16 11.61
N THR A 76 10.43 19.86 10.45
CA THR A 76 11.66 20.47 9.89
C THR A 76 11.64 22.00 9.81
N ASP A 77 10.80 22.66 10.63
CA ASP A 77 10.90 24.10 10.88
C ASP A 77 10.89 24.36 12.40
N HIS A 78 12.05 24.21 13.06
CA HIS A 78 12.52 24.99 14.23
C HIS A 78 13.91 24.51 14.68
N ASP A 79 14.97 25.13 14.17
CA ASP A 79 15.88 26.04 14.91
C ASP A 79 16.98 26.58 13.96
#